data_AF-A0A379S707-F1
#
_entry.id   AF-A0A379S707-F1
#
_cell.length_a   1.000
_cell.length_b   1.000
_cell.length_c   1.000
_cell.angle_alpha   90.00
_cell.angle_beta   90.00
_cell.angle_gamma   90.00
#
_symmetry.space_group_name_H-M   'P 1'
#
loop_
_entity.id
_entity.type
_entity.pdbx_description
1 polymer ?
#
loop_
_entity_poly.entity_id
_entity_poly.type
_entity_poly.pdbx_seq_one_letter_code
_entity_poly.pdbx_strand_id
1 'polypeptide(L)' 'MTKSELIERLASQQSHIPAKAVEDAVKEMLEHMASTLAQGRAY' A
#
# COMPACT_ATOMS: atom_id res chain seq x y z
N MET A 1 5.83 -12.13 5.89
CA MET A 1 4.86 -11.15 5.39
C MET A 1 5.31 -10.62 4.05
N THR A 2 4.68 -11.12 2.99
CA THR A 2 4.85 -10.63 1.62
C THR A 2 3.91 -9.44 1.35
N LYS A 3 4.16 -8.69 0.25
CA LYS A 3 3.25 -7.63 -0.21
C LYS A 3 1.83 -8.16 -0.43
N SER A 4 1.71 -9.37 -0.97
CA SER A 4 0.43 -10.03 -1.20
C SER A 4 -0.30 -10.37 0.11
N GLU A 5 0.40 -10.91 1.11
CA GLU A 5 -0.19 -11.14 2.45
C GLU A 5 -0.71 -9.84 3.09
N LEU A 6 0.01 -8.73 2.93
CA LEU A 6 -0.45 -7.44 3.47
C LEU A 6 -1.75 -6.98 2.81
N ILE A 7 -1.85 -7.11 1.48
CA ILE A 7 -3.04 -6.74 0.70
C ILE A 7 -4.24 -7.62 1.12
N GLU A 8 -4.03 -8.93 1.24
CA GLU A 8 -5.09 -9.86 1.68
C GLU A 8 -5.58 -9.55 3.10
N ARG A 9 -4.66 -9.24 4.03
CA ARG A 9 -5.02 -8.84 5.39
C ARG A 9 -5.77 -7.50 5.43
N LEU A 10 -5.42 -6.54 4.57
CA LEU A 10 -6.12 -5.25 4.50
C LEU A 10 -7.50 -5.40 3.84
N ALA A 11 -7.61 -6.16 2.76
CA ALA A 11 -8.87 -6.42 2.08
C ALA A 11 -9.85 -7.21 2.96
N SER A 12 -9.35 -8.17 3.75
CA SER A 12 -10.19 -8.91 4.71
C SER A 12 -10.65 -8.06 5.90
N GLN A 13 -9.84 -7.08 6.34
CA GLN A 13 -10.25 -6.11 7.37
C GLN A 13 -11.24 -5.07 6.84
N GLN A 14 -11.14 -4.71 5.56
CA GLN A 14 -12.00 -3.71 4.92
C GLN A 14 -12.91 -4.36 3.88
N SER A 15 -13.87 -5.16 4.35
CA SER A 15 -14.81 -5.91 3.51
C SER A 15 -15.70 -5.05 2.60
N HIS A 16 -15.82 -3.75 2.89
CA HIS A 16 -16.56 -2.78 2.06
C HIS A 16 -15.71 -2.16 0.95
N ILE A 17 -14.39 -2.38 0.97
CA ILE A 17 -13.46 -1.86 -0.04
C ILE A 17 -13.12 -3.01 -1.00
N PRO A 18 -13.23 -2.80 -2.32
CA PRO A 18 -12.80 -3.80 -3.29
C PRO A 18 -11.32 -4.14 -3.08
N ALA A 19 -10.98 -5.44 -3.09
CA ALA A 19 -9.58 -5.89 -2.93
C ALA A 19 -8.63 -5.23 -3.95
N LYS A 20 -9.15 -4.90 -5.14
CA LYS A 20 -8.41 -4.18 -6.18
C LYS A 20 -8.04 -2.75 -5.75
N ALA A 21 -8.97 -2.04 -5.12
CA ALA A 21 -8.71 -0.71 -4.59
C ALA A 21 -7.69 -0.73 -3.45
N VAL A 22 -7.72 -1.78 -2.61
CA VAL A 22 -6.69 -2.00 -1.57
C VAL A 22 -5.32 -2.26 -2.20
N GLU A 23 -5.24 -3.10 -3.22
CA GLU A 23 -4.00 -3.36 -3.95
C GLU A 23 -3.41 -2.07 -4.54
N ASP A 24 -4.25 -1.28 -5.20
CA ASP A 24 -3.83 -0.05 -5.87
C ASP A 24 -3.37 1.01 -4.86
N ALA A 25 -4.09 1.17 -3.75
CA ALA A 25 -3.68 2.07 -2.66
C ALA A 25 -2.33 1.64 -2.03
N VAL A 26 -2.11 0.34 -1.82
CA VAL A 26 -0.83 -0.16 -1.27
C VAL A 26 0.33 0.10 -2.24
N LYS A 27 0.11 -0.04 -3.55
CA LYS A 27 1.10 0.30 -4.57
C LYS A 27 1.41 1.80 -4.56
N GLU A 28 0.39 2.64 -4.54
CA GLU A 28 0.52 4.09 -4.54
C GLU A 28 1.26 4.59 -3.29
N MET A 29 0.94 4.08 -2.11
CA MET A 29 1.65 4.43 -0.87
C MET A 29 3.14 4.08 -0.95
N LEU A 30 3.49 2.89 -1.46
CA LEU A 30 4.90 2.50 -1.62
C LEU A 30 5.64 3.39 -2.61
N GLU A 31 5.00 3.76 -3.72
CA GLU A 31 5.56 4.68 -4.70
C GLU A 31 5.75 6.08 -4.10
N HIS A 32 4.76 6.58 -3.37
CA HIS A 32 4.85 7.85 -2.65
C HIS A 32 5.98 7.85 -1.62
N MET A 33 6.14 6.77 -0.85
CA MET A 33 7.24 6.64 0.11
C MET A 33 8.60 6.59 -0.58
N ALA A 34 8.73 5.82 -1.66
CA ALA A 34 9.96 5.74 -2.45
C ALA A 34 10.33 7.12 -3.04
N SER A 35 9.35 7.81 -3.64
CA SER A 35 9.51 9.16 -4.18
C SER A 35 9.88 10.18 -3.10
N THR A 36 9.25 10.11 -1.93
CA THR A 36 9.55 10.99 -0.78
C THR A 36 10.99 10.80 -0.31
N LEU A 37 11.45 9.55 -0.18
CA LEU A 37 12.83 9.24 0.19
C LEU A 37 13.82 9.67 -0.89
N ALA A 38 13.50 9.45 -2.17
CA ALA A 38 14.33 9.87 -3.30
C ALA A 38 14.46 11.40 -3.40
N GLN A 39 13.44 12.14 -2.98
CA GLN A 39 13.46 13.60 -2.89
C GLN A 39 14.26 14.12 -1.69
N GLY A 40 14.92 13.25 -0.91
CA GLY A 40 15.73 13.64 0.23
C GLY A 40 14.92 14.09 1.45
N ARG A 41 13.59 13.88 1.45
CA ARG A 41 12.73 14.13 2.61
C ARG A 41 12.79 12.94 3.55
N ALA A 42 13.98 12.64 4.04
CA ALA A 42 14.19 11.74 5.16
C ALA A 42 14.37 12.61 6.41
N TYR A 43 13.23 13.04 6.96
CA TYR A 43 13.08 13.89 8.16
C TYR A 43 13.43 15.38 8.00
#